data_AF-A0A7L3M5J6-F1
#
_entry.id   AF-A0A7L3M5J6-F1
#
_cell.length_a   1.000
_cell.length_b   1.000
_cell.length_c   1.000
_cell.angle_alpha   90.00
_cell.angle_beta   90.00
_cell.angle_gamma   90.00
#
_symmetry.space_group_name_H-M   'P 1'
#
loop_
_entity.id
_entity.type
_entity.pdbx_description
1 polymer ?
#
loop_
_entity_poly.entity_id
_entity_poly.type
_entity_poly.pdbx_seq_one_letter_code
_entity_poly.pdbx_strand_id
1 'polypeptide(L)' 'VTYAVTNFLPPSGRDIISINPNTGEIHLTGALDFEEVNIFDFRIEVIDHGIPPLSGHCKV' A
#
# COMPACT_ATOMS: atom_id res chain seq x y z
N VAL A 1 12.18 -7.66 -6.64
CA VAL A 1 10.80 -7.66 -6.11
C VAL A 1 10.26 -6.25 -6.22
N THR A 2 8.96 -6.10 -6.42
CA THR A 2 8.27 -4.81 -6.50
C THR A 2 7.09 -4.81 -5.56
N TYR A 3 7.00 -3.76 -4.75
CA TYR A 3 5.92 -3.54 -3.81
C TYR A 3 4.84 -2.64 -4.44
N ALA A 4 3.58 -2.97 -4.22
CA ALA A 4 2.44 -2.17 -4.62
C ALA A 4 1.36 -2.19 -3.54
N VAL A 5 0.58 -1.10 -3.44
CA VAL A 5 -0.59 -1.04 -2.56
C VAL A 5 -1.88 -1.18 -3.36
N THR A 6 -2.76 -2.07 -2.94
CA THR A 6 -4.06 -2.34 -3.57
C THR A 6 -5.18 -2.28 -2.53
N ASN A 7 -6.44 -2.31 -2.99
CA ASN A 7 -7.63 -2.42 -2.13
C ASN A 7 -7.79 -1.37 -1.01
N PHE A 8 -7.51 -0.09 -1.27
CA PHE A 8 -7.74 0.99 -0.31
C PHE A 8 -9.20 1.17 0.09
N LEU A 9 -9.45 1.20 1.39
CA LEU A 9 -10.71 1.49 2.04
C LEU A 9 -10.47 2.45 3.23
N PRO A 10 -11.02 3.68 3.22
CA PRO A 10 -11.74 4.31 2.11
C PRO A 10 -10.82 4.57 0.90
N PRO A 11 -11.39 4.76 -0.32
CA PRO A 11 -10.61 5.01 -1.53
C PRO A 11 -9.67 6.23 -1.44
N SER A 12 -10.02 7.23 -0.61
CA SER A 12 -9.21 8.42 -0.32
C SER A 12 -7.85 8.11 0.29
N GLY A 13 -7.67 6.92 0.87
CA GLY A 13 -6.36 6.46 1.35
C GLY A 13 -5.27 6.47 0.26
N ARG A 14 -5.65 6.30 -1.02
CA ARG A 14 -4.72 6.37 -2.16
C ARG A 14 -4.05 7.72 -2.32
N ASP A 15 -4.68 8.79 -1.85
CA ASP A 15 -4.19 10.15 -2.05
C ASP A 15 -3.18 10.56 -0.96
N ILE A 16 -3.21 9.86 0.19
CA ILE A 16 -2.42 10.20 1.37
C ILE A 16 -1.43 9.12 1.81
N ILE A 17 -1.51 7.88 1.28
CA ILE A 17 -0.60 6.78 1.57
C ILE A 17 0.10 6.32 0.30
N SER A 18 1.42 6.22 0.37
CA SER A 18 2.27 5.73 -0.71
C SER A 18 3.22 4.64 -0.21
N ILE A 19 3.66 3.76 -1.12
CA ILE A 19 4.71 2.77 -0.85
C ILE A 19 5.87 2.94 -1.82
N ASN A 20 7.09 2.83 -1.33
CA ASN A 20 8.26 2.76 -2.19
C ASN A 20 8.31 1.38 -2.87
N PRO A 21 8.27 1.30 -4.22
CA PRO A 21 8.19 0.03 -4.92
C PRO A 21 9.46 -0.83 -4.80
N ASN A 22 10.59 -0.26 -4.37
CA ASN A 22 11.86 -0.96 -4.24
C ASN A 22 12.15 -1.40 -2.79
N THR A 23 11.79 -0.57 -1.80
CA THR A 23 12.11 -0.83 -0.39
C THR A 23 10.92 -1.33 0.42
N GLY A 24 9.69 -1.12 -0.05
CA GLY A 24 8.47 -1.42 0.70
C GLY A 24 8.17 -0.41 1.81
N GLU A 25 8.93 0.69 1.92
CA GLU A 25 8.66 1.74 2.91
C GLU A 25 7.35 2.46 2.61
N ILE A 26 6.52 2.62 3.64
CA ILE A 26 5.23 3.30 3.55
C ILE A 26 5.40 4.73 4.05
N HIS A 27 4.91 5.68 3.26
CA HIS A 27 5.00 7.11 3.54
C HIS A 27 3.63 7.78 3.43
N LEU A 28 3.39 8.77 4.28
CA LEU A 28 2.23 9.65 4.16
C LEU A 28 2.57 10.80 3.20
N THR A 29 1.68 11.03 2.23
CA THR A 29 1.76 12.15 1.27
C THR A 29 0.86 13.32 1.68
N GLY A 30 0.01 13.12 2.70
CA GLY A 30 -0.89 14.13 3.25
C GLY A 30 -1.07 13.98 4.77
N ALA A 31 -1.89 14.86 5.34
CA ALA A 31 -2.24 14.79 6.76
C ALA A 31 -3.26 13.68 7.03
N LEU A 32 -3.16 13.07 8.21
CA LEU A 32 -4.19 12.18 8.74
C LEU A 32 -5.08 12.98 9.67
N ASP A 33 -6.37 13.05 9.35
CA ASP A 33 -7.40 13.60 10.22
C ASP A 33 -8.33 12.48 10.69
N PHE A 34 -8.31 12.22 12.00
CA PHE A 34 -9.12 11.17 12.62
C PHE A 34 -10.62 11.48 12.57
N GLU A 35 -11.00 12.76 12.53
CA GLU A 35 -12.38 13.19 12.44
C GLU A 35 -12.97 12.93 11.05
N GLU A 36 -12.11 12.92 10.03
CA GLU A 36 -12.47 12.59 8.64
C GLU A 36 -12.44 11.07 8.39
N VAL A 37 -11.33 10.41 8.71
CA VAL A 37 -11.16 8.96 8.55
C VAL A 37 -10.44 8.38 9.76
N ASN A 38 -11.12 7.46 10.45
CA ASN A 38 -10.57 6.80 11.62
C ASN A 38 -9.75 5.53 11.30
N ILE A 39 -10.01 4.88 10.16
CA ILE A 39 -9.37 3.63 9.76
C ILE A 39 -9.11 3.64 8.25
N PHE A 40 -7.88 3.26 7.88
CA PHE A 40 -7.52 2.89 6.51
C PHE A 40 -7.20 1.39 6.49
N ASP A 41 -7.79 0.67 5.55
CA ASP A 41 -7.50 -0.74 5.26
C ASP A 41 -6.97 -0.82 3.83
N PHE A 42 -5.82 -1.47 3.64
CA PHE A 42 -5.23 -1.69 2.32
C PHE A 42 -4.38 -2.95 2.30
N ARG A 43 -4.06 -3.40 1.09
CA ARG A 43 -3.24 -4.59 0.86
C ARG A 43 -1.92 -4.22 0.24
N ILE A 44 -0.87 -4.93 0.66
CA ILE A 44 0.45 -4.82 0.06
C ILE A 44 0.68 -6.09 -0.77
N GLU A 45 0.98 -5.89 -2.04
CA GLU A 45 1.35 -6.95 -2.98
C GLU A 45 2.84 -6.85 -3.28
N VAL A 46 3.52 -7.99 -3.26
CA VAL A 46 4.94 -8.11 -3.56
C VAL A 46 5.11 -9.09 -4.71
N ILE A 47 5.66 -8.62 -5.81
CA ILE A 47 5.90 -9.44 -7.01
C ILE A 47 7.40 -9.57 -7.23
N ASP A 48 7.93 -10.78 -7.31
CA ASP A 48 9.32 -10.98 -7.70
C ASP A 48 9.52 -10.85 -9.23
N HIS A 49 10.77 -10.70 -9.66
CA HIS A 49 11.11 -10.58 -11.09
C HIS A 49 11.65 -11.92 -11.64
N GLY A 50 11.30 -13.03 -10.99
CA GLY A 50 11.67 -14.37 -11.43
C GLY A 50 10.90 -14.80 -12.67
N ILE A 51 11.29 -15.95 -13.24
CA ILE A 51 10.57 -16.60 -14.34
C ILE A 51 10.29 -18.05 -13.93
N PRO A 52 9.03 -18.43 -13.65
CA PRO A 52 7.85 -17.55 -13.55
C PRO A 52 7.92 -16.63 -12.31
N PRO A 53 7.25 -15.47 -12.33
CA PRO A 53 7.22 -14.57 -11.18
C PRO A 53 6.34 -15.16 -10.06
N LEU A 54 6.78 -15.02 -8.81
CA LEU A 54 5.98 -15.34 -7.62
C LEU A 54 5.43 -14.07 -6.97
N SER A 55 4.22 -14.16 -6.41
CA SER A 55 3.59 -13.07 -5.67
C SER A 55 3.26 -13.44 -4.22
N GLY A 56 3.39 -12.47 -3.32
CA GLY A 56 2.99 -12.55 -1.91
C GLY A 56 2.06 -11.38 -1.54
N HIS A 57 1.15 -11.59 -0.60
CA HIS A 57 0.13 -10.61 -0.20
C HIS A 57 0.12 -10.44 1.32
N CYS A 58 0.06 -9.20 1.79
CA CYS A 58 -0.10 -8.86 3.21
C CYS A 58 -1.25 -7.86 3.38
N LYS A 59 -1.93 -7.93 4.52
CA LYS A 59 -2.99 -6.97 4.90
C LYS A 59 -2.46 -6.08 6.01
N VAL A 60 -2.68 -4.77 5.90
CA VAL A 60 -2.33 -3.77 6.91
C VAL A 60 -3.61 -3.07 7.38
#